data_AF-A0A5D0CM75-F1
#
_entry.id   AF-A0A5D0CM75-F1
#
_cell.length_a   1.000
_cell.length_b   1.000
_cell.length_c   1.000
_cell.angle_alpha   90.00
_cell.angle_beta   90.00
_cell.angle_gamma   90.00
#
_symmetry.space_group_name_H-M   'P 1'
#
loop_
_entity.id
_entity.type
_entity.pdbx_description
1 polymer ?
#
loop_
_entity_poly.entity_id
_entity_poly.type
_entity_poly.pdbx_seq_one_letter_code
_entity_poly.pdbx_strand_id
1 'polypeptide(L)'
;MYECFYAGARHAVQASKSEMVQHAEEIKALIDTLHFNVEVIAVNRFYKWDFIGRPLIGGFAGSLHVYVARPDKDTIRRDYEFRGYGGDVWEQAPNFVQLKDLENGQVEPEQLALF
;
A
#
# COMPACT_ATOMS: atom_id res chain seq x y z
N MET A 1 10.93 8.08 17.15
CA MET A 1 12.19 7.38 16.80
C MET A 1 12.09 6.56 15.50
N TYR A 2 10.96 6.56 14.77
CA TYR A 2 10.82 5.90 13.47
C TYR A 2 11.05 6.83 12.26
N GLU A 3 10.83 8.14 12.41
CA GLU A 3 11.14 9.13 11.36
C GLU A 3 12.61 9.08 10.93
N CYS A 4 13.54 8.77 11.85
CA CYS A 4 14.98 8.73 11.59
C CYS A 4 15.37 7.65 10.56
N PHE A 5 14.69 6.48 10.60
CA PHE A 5 15.00 5.35 9.72
C PHE A 5 14.55 5.60 8.29
N TYR A 6 13.43 6.31 8.11
CA TYR A 6 12.87 6.58 6.80
C TYR A 6 13.36 7.93 6.25
N ALA A 7 13.34 9.02 7.02
CA ALA A 7 13.81 10.35 6.61
C ALA A 7 15.34 10.45 6.47
N GLY A 8 16.09 9.45 6.96
CA GLY A 8 17.55 9.38 6.80
C GLY A 8 18.00 8.99 5.39
N ALA A 9 17.10 8.48 4.53
CA ALA A 9 17.41 8.20 3.14
C ALA A 9 17.30 9.48 2.31
N ARG A 10 18.29 9.75 1.44
CA ARG A 10 18.36 10.95 0.58
C ARG A 10 17.15 11.16 -0.35
N HIS A 11 16.27 10.17 -0.46
CA HIS A 11 15.09 10.14 -1.32
C HIS A 11 13.76 10.13 -0.56
N ALA A 12 13.78 10.09 0.77
CA ALA A 12 12.58 10.11 1.58
C ALA A 12 12.06 11.55 1.68
N VAL A 13 10.89 11.79 1.10
CA VAL A 13 10.23 13.09 1.14
C VAL A 13 8.85 12.88 1.73
N GLN A 14 8.58 13.57 2.84
CA GLN A 14 7.28 13.50 3.48
C GLN A 14 6.22 14.14 2.58
N ALA A 15 5.30 13.33 2.08
CA ALA A 15 4.16 13.76 1.32
C ALA A 15 3.06 14.28 2.27
N SER A 16 2.38 15.34 1.83
CA SER A 16 1.10 15.77 2.35
C SER A 16 0.00 14.75 2.01
N LYS A 17 -1.16 14.87 2.68
CA LYS A 17 -2.30 14.00 2.41
C LYS A 17 -2.77 14.05 0.96
N SER A 18 -2.80 15.24 0.35
CA SER A 18 -3.17 15.41 -1.06
C SER A 18 -2.18 14.74 -2.00
N GLU A 19 -0.87 14.86 -1.73
CA GLU A 19 0.16 14.22 -2.55
C GLU A 19 0.06 12.70 -2.46
N MET A 20 -0.22 12.16 -1.29
CA MET A 20 -0.42 10.72 -1.14
C MET A 20 -1.69 10.19 -1.82
N VAL A 21 -2.78 10.95 -1.83
CA VAL A 21 -3.98 10.58 -2.61
C VAL A 21 -3.60 10.46 -4.08
N GLN A 22 -2.88 11.45 -4.60
CA GLN A 22 -2.35 11.42 -5.96
C GLN A 22 -1.41 10.22 -6.18
N HIS A 23 -0.53 9.91 -5.23
CA HIS A 23 0.35 8.73 -5.32
C HIS A 23 -0.45 7.44 -5.46
N ALA A 24 -1.53 7.29 -4.69
CA ALA A 24 -2.38 6.12 -4.77
C ALA A 24 -3.13 6.01 -6.11
N GLU A 25 -3.60 7.13 -6.66
CA GLU A 25 -4.22 7.16 -7.99
C GLU A 25 -3.24 6.76 -9.09
N GLU A 26 -2.01 7.28 -9.03
CA GLU A 26 -0.96 6.93 -9.99
C GLU A 26 -0.55 5.45 -9.88
N ILE A 27 -0.46 4.90 -8.66
CA ILE A 27 -0.20 3.47 -8.44
C ILE A 27 -1.33 2.61 -9.00
N LYS A 28 -2.60 2.99 -8.78
CA LYS A 28 -3.76 2.28 -9.34
C LYS A 28 -3.75 2.28 -10.87
N ALA A 29 -3.49 3.44 -11.48
CA ALA A 29 -3.38 3.55 -12.93
C ALA A 29 -2.28 2.62 -13.50
N LEU A 30 -1.15 2.49 -12.80
CA LEU A 30 -0.09 1.56 -13.19
C LEU A 30 -0.53 0.10 -13.02
N ILE A 31 -1.18 -0.25 -11.91
CA ILE A 31 -1.73 -1.60 -11.68
C ILE A 31 -2.69 -2.00 -12.80
N ASP A 32 -3.60 -1.10 -13.18
CA ASP A 32 -4.58 -1.32 -14.24
C ASP A 32 -3.90 -1.49 -15.60
N THR A 33 -2.89 -0.65 -15.89
CA THR A 33 -2.10 -0.73 -17.12
C THR A 33 -1.34 -2.05 -17.24
N LEU A 34 -0.82 -2.56 -16.13
CA LEU A 34 -0.06 -3.81 -16.07
C LEU A 34 -0.94 -5.04 -15.88
N HIS A 35 -2.27 -4.86 -15.77
CA HIS A 35 -3.23 -5.91 -15.42
C HIS A 35 -2.81 -6.73 -14.19
N PHE A 36 -2.24 -6.04 -13.19
CA PHE A 36 -1.71 -6.69 -12.01
C PHE A 36 -2.83 -6.91 -10.98
N ASN A 37 -2.99 -8.13 -10.48
CA ASN A 37 -4.12 -8.50 -9.63
C ASN A 37 -3.86 -8.18 -8.15
N VAL A 38 -3.73 -6.89 -7.83
CA VAL A 38 -3.48 -6.39 -6.47
C VAL A 38 -4.39 -5.21 -6.14
N GLU A 39 -4.99 -5.23 -4.96
CA GLU A 39 -5.71 -4.10 -4.40
C GLU A 39 -4.75 -3.21 -3.60
N VAL A 40 -4.80 -1.88 -3.79
CA VAL A 40 -4.00 -0.93 -2.99
C VAL A 40 -4.70 -0.66 -1.66
N ILE A 41 -4.00 -0.90 -0.55
CA ILE A 41 -4.51 -0.80 0.83
C ILE A 41 -3.97 0.40 1.59
N ALA A 42 -2.72 0.80 1.33
CA ALA A 42 -2.11 1.98 1.94
C ALA A 42 -0.93 2.43 1.08
N VAL A 43 -0.58 3.72 1.16
CA VAL A 43 0.62 4.25 0.50
C VAL A 43 1.59 4.78 1.54
N ASN A 44 2.88 4.76 1.21
CA ASN A 44 3.90 5.25 2.10
C ASN A 44 3.96 6.79 2.05
N ARG A 45 4.01 7.42 3.23
CA ARG A 45 4.14 8.87 3.37
C ARG A 45 5.49 9.40 2.87
N PHE A 46 6.56 8.62 2.95
CA PHE A 46 7.92 9.04 2.61
C PHE A 46 8.39 8.57 1.23
N TYR A 47 7.74 7.54 0.67
CA TYR A 47 8.16 6.87 -0.57
C TYR A 47 6.99 6.71 -1.53
N LYS A 48 6.91 7.58 -2.53
CA LYS A 48 5.79 7.71 -3.48
C LYS A 48 5.28 6.40 -4.09
N TRP A 49 6.19 5.48 -4.42
CA TRP A 49 5.86 4.25 -5.14
C TRP A 49 5.78 3.01 -4.25
N ASP A 50 5.92 3.19 -2.95
CA ASP A 50 5.81 2.11 -1.98
C ASP A 50 4.38 2.05 -1.45
N PHE A 51 3.78 0.87 -1.51
CA PHE A 51 2.39 0.67 -1.10
C PHE A 51 2.19 -0.68 -0.42
N ILE A 52 1.21 -0.74 0.46
CA ILE A 52 0.67 -2.01 0.96
C ILE A 52 -0.39 -2.45 -0.03
N GLY A 53 -0.26 -3.67 -0.53
CA GLY A 53 -1.19 -4.28 -1.45
C GLY A 53 -1.72 -5.62 -0.95
N ARG A 54 -2.90 -5.99 -1.43
CA ARG A 54 -3.53 -7.30 -1.20
C ARG A 54 -3.68 -8.03 -2.54
N PRO A 55 -2.98 -9.16 -2.77
CA PRO A 55 -3.21 -9.98 -3.95
C PRO A 55 -4.67 -10.47 -3.96
N LEU A 56 -5.31 -10.38 -5.12
CA LEU A 56 -6.68 -10.86 -5.30
C LEU A 56 -6.74 -12.34 -5.72
N ILE A 57 -5.65 -12.86 -6.29
CA ILE A 57 -5.54 -14.22 -6.80
C ILE A 57 -4.21 -14.87 -6.43
N GLY A 58 -4.14 -16.21 -6.53
CA GLY A 58 -2.93 -17.01 -6.30
C GLY A 58 -2.75 -17.45 -4.85
N GLY A 59 -1.62 -18.13 -4.57
CA GLY A 59 -1.37 -18.77 -3.27
C GLY A 59 -1.16 -17.84 -2.07
N PHE A 60 -1.24 -16.52 -2.29
CA PHE A 60 -1.11 -15.48 -1.26
C PHE A 60 -2.31 -14.54 -1.24
N ALA A 61 -3.41 -14.93 -1.89
CA ALA A 61 -4.63 -14.13 -1.94
C ALA A 61 -5.11 -13.80 -0.51
N GLY A 62 -5.45 -12.53 -0.28
CA GLY A 62 -5.91 -12.04 1.02
C GLY A 62 -4.80 -11.61 1.99
N SER A 63 -3.54 -12.01 1.79
CA SER A 63 -2.42 -11.58 2.65
C SER A 63 -1.86 -10.23 2.24
N LEU A 64 -1.62 -9.34 3.22
CA LEU A 64 -1.03 -8.04 2.96
C LEU A 64 0.47 -8.14 2.69
N HIS A 65 0.95 -7.43 1.68
CA HIS A 65 2.36 -7.34 1.35
C HIS A 65 2.75 -5.91 1.04
N VAL A 66 4.02 -5.58 1.29
CA VAL A 66 4.63 -4.36 0.78
C VAL A 66 5.02 -4.59 -0.68
N TYR A 67 4.69 -3.61 -1.51
CA TYR A 67 5.01 -3.55 -2.93
C TYR A 67 5.74 -2.25 -3.25
N VAL A 68 6.54 -2.33 -4.31
CA VAL A 68 7.19 -1.18 -4.93
C VAL A 68 6.79 -1.13 -6.39
N ALA A 69 6.09 -0.05 -6.77
CA ALA A 69 5.80 0.28 -8.15
C ALA A 69 7.05 0.88 -8.81
N ARG A 70 7.33 0.49 -10.05
CA ARG A 70 8.46 0.99 -10.85
C ARG A 70 7.94 1.42 -12.21
N PRO A 71 7.38 2.65 -12.32
CA PRO A 71 6.84 3.15 -13.58
C PRO A 71 7.91 3.29 -14.65
N ASP A 72 9.19 3.51 -14.27
CA ASP A 72 10.32 3.54 -15.20
C ASP A 72 10.62 2.19 -15.85
N LYS A 73 10.12 1.10 -15.27
CA LYS A 73 10.36 -0.29 -15.71
C LYS A 73 9.08 -1.04 -16.04
N ASP A 74 7.93 -0.39 -15.99
CA ASP A 74 6.61 -1.01 -16.17
C ASP A 74 6.45 -2.28 -15.32
N THR A 75 6.89 -2.22 -14.05
CA THR A 75 6.86 -3.39 -13.15
C THR A 75 6.34 -3.04 -11.77
N ILE A 76 5.70 -4.01 -11.14
CA ILE A 76 5.32 -3.99 -9.73
C ILE A 76 6.02 -5.15 -9.05
N ARG A 77 6.87 -4.83 -8.06
CA ARG A 77 7.61 -5.83 -7.29
C ARG A 77 6.96 -6.00 -5.93
N ARG A 78 6.71 -7.25 -5.56
CA ARG A 78 6.37 -7.63 -4.18
C ARG A 78 7.65 -7.78 -3.37
N ASP A 79 7.71 -7.16 -2.20
CA ASP A 79 8.89 -7.19 -1.33
C ASP A 79 8.73 -8.20 -0.20
N TYR A 80 7.95 -7.88 0.84
CA TYR A 80 7.75 -8.75 2.00
C TYR A 80 6.32 -8.68 2.52
N GLU A 81 5.92 -9.70 3.29
CA GLU A 81 4.62 -9.76 3.94
C GLU A 81 4.49 -8.64 4.98
N PHE A 82 3.39 -7.89 4.93
CA PHE A 82 3.10 -6.83 5.87
C PHE A 82 2.38 -7.40 7.10
N ARG A 83 3.03 -7.30 8.26
CA ARG A 83 2.54 -7.89 9.53
C ARG A 83 2.03 -6.84 10.54
N GLY A 84 1.59 -5.67 10.07
CA GLY A 84 1.01 -4.62 10.94
C GLY A 84 2.02 -3.70 11.62
N TYR A 85 3.29 -4.08 11.77
CA TYR A 85 4.31 -3.26 12.46
C TYR A 85 4.94 -2.16 11.59
N GLY A 86 4.12 -1.36 10.90
CA GLY A 86 4.58 -0.27 10.03
C GLY A 86 4.67 1.11 10.69
N GLY A 87 4.01 1.32 11.83
CA GLY A 87 3.88 2.64 12.47
C GLY A 87 3.09 3.67 11.62
N ASP A 88 3.21 4.96 11.96
CA ASP A 88 2.44 6.09 11.39
C ASP A 88 2.82 6.49 9.94
N VAL A 89 3.64 5.69 9.25
CA VAL A 89 4.21 6.04 7.93
C VAL A 89 3.35 5.57 6.76
N TRP A 90 2.44 4.64 7.02
CA TRP A 90 1.44 4.19 6.06
C TRP A 90 0.18 4.98 6.29
N GLU A 91 -0.29 5.66 5.26
CA GLU A 91 -1.53 6.40 5.37
C GLU A 91 -2.49 6.02 4.26
N GLN A 92 -3.74 6.20 4.63
CA GLN A 92 -4.84 5.61 3.94
C GLN A 92 -5.29 6.48 2.76
N ALA A 93 -5.01 6.01 1.55
CA ALA A 93 -5.73 6.40 0.35
C ALA A 93 -7.27 6.12 0.42
N PRO A 94 -8.06 6.73 -0.45
CA PRO A 94 -9.25 7.45 0.03
C PRO A 94 -10.48 6.60 0.40
N ASN A 95 -10.46 5.27 0.28
CA ASN A 95 -11.62 4.40 0.59
C ASN A 95 -11.28 3.27 1.59
N PHE A 96 -10.42 3.52 2.57
CA PHE A 96 -9.76 2.45 3.30
C PHE A 96 -10.38 2.08 4.65
N VAL A 97 -10.44 0.76 4.84
CA VAL A 97 -10.46 0.02 6.11
C VAL A 97 -9.35 0.55 7.02
N GLN A 98 -9.62 0.86 8.29
CA GLN A 98 -8.63 1.46 9.19
C GLN A 98 -7.46 0.47 9.42
N LEU A 99 -6.21 0.92 9.47
CA LEU A 99 -5.03 0.04 9.58
C LEU A 99 -5.11 -0.81 10.86
N LYS A 100 -5.76 -0.27 11.91
CA LYS A 100 -6.13 -0.99 13.13
C LYS A 100 -7.16 -2.12 12.92
N ASP A 101 -7.96 -2.08 11.86
CA ASP A 101 -8.85 -3.19 11.47
C ASP A 101 -8.05 -4.31 10.78
N LEU A 102 -6.84 -4.01 10.29
CA LEU A 102 -5.91 -4.97 9.68
C LEU A 102 -4.94 -5.59 10.71
N GLU A 103 -4.77 -4.96 11.90
CA GLU A 103 -3.87 -5.41 12.96
C GLU A 103 -4.27 -6.74 13.62
N ASN A 104 -5.48 -7.27 13.35
CA ASN A 104 -5.99 -8.49 13.99
C ASN A 104 -6.38 -9.64 13.05
N GLY A 105 -6.04 -9.61 11.76
CA GLY A 105 -6.28 -10.77 10.87
C GLY A 105 -7.75 -11.22 10.77
N GLN A 106 -8.71 -10.37 11.12
CA GLN A 106 -10.14 -10.63 11.06
C GLN A 106 -10.81 -9.54 10.22
N VAL A 107 -10.76 -9.70 8.90
CA VAL A 107 -11.81 -9.11 8.06
C VAL A 107 -12.90 -10.18 7.99
N GLU A 108 -14.00 -9.98 8.71
CA GLU A 108 -15.16 -10.83 8.54
C GLU A 108 -15.67 -10.70 7.09
N PRO A 109 -16.01 -11.82 6.42
CA PRO A 109 -16.40 -11.83 5.01
C PRO A 109 -17.71 -11.07 4.70
N GLU A 110 -18.40 -10.53 5.71
CA GLU A 110 -19.74 -9.95 5.58
C GLU A 110 -19.75 -8.51 5.03
N GLN A 111 -18.59 -7.84 4.93
CA GLN A 111 -18.52 -6.47 4.39
C GLN A 111 -18.23 -6.38 2.88
N LEU A 112 -18.10 -7.51 2.17
CA LEU A 112 -17.94 -7.53 0.71
C LEU A 112 -19.28 -7.45 -0.06
N ALA A 113 -20.42 -7.36 0.61
CA ALA A 113 -21.75 -7.43 -0.03
C ALA A 113 -22.45 -6.08 -0.25
N LEU A 114 -21.82 -4.95 0.01
CA LEU A 114 -22.47 -3.63 -0.13
C LEU A 114 -21.53 -2.61 -0.78
N PHE A 115 -21.18 -2.81 -2.05
CA PHE A 115 -20.99 -1.74 -3.04
C PHE A 115 -21.23 -2.28 -4.46
#